data_AF-A0A5K1EK02-F1
#
_entry.id   AF-A0A5K1EK02-F1
#
_cell.length_a   1.000
_cell.length_b   1.000
_cell.length_c   1.000
_cell.angle_alpha   90.00
_cell.angle_beta   90.00
_cell.angle_gamma   90.00
#
_symmetry.space_group_name_H-M   'P 1'
#
loop_
_entity.id
_entity.type
_entity.pdbx_description
1 polymer ?
#
loop_
_entity_poly.entity_id
_entity_poly.type
_entity_poly.pdbx_seq_one_letter_code
_entity_poly.pdbx_strand_id
1 'polypeptide(L)'
;PIHTWRDGNGGEEEEIVLAEWVLQWWQMGDITAAVDRRLEGRYVKGEAELVLKLGLLCSQAVPEARPTMRQVVQFLNGEAPIHKALCTNFHAQTCDAAIMVDIMFR
;
A
#
# COMPACT_ATOMS: atom_id res chain seq x y z
N PRO A 1 15.76 26.03 -0.18
CA PRO A 1 16.24 24.88 0.61
C PRO A 1 15.34 24.70 1.83
N ILE A 2 14.58 23.60 1.83
CA ILE A 2 13.55 23.32 2.82
C ILE A 2 14.24 23.26 4.19
N HIS A 3 13.91 24.25 5.00
CA HIS A 3 14.42 24.50 6.34
C HIS A 3 13.85 23.43 7.26
N THR A 4 14.75 22.85 8.03
CA THR A 4 14.52 21.90 9.10
C THR A 4 13.46 22.40 10.09
N TRP A 5 12.30 21.76 10.14
CA TRP A 5 11.40 21.82 11.30
C TRP A 5 11.98 20.89 12.36
N ARG A 6 12.86 21.44 13.19
CA ARG A 6 13.32 20.83 14.44
C ARG A 6 12.56 21.52 15.57
N ASP A 7 11.39 21.00 15.90
CA ASP A 7 10.77 21.29 17.19
C ASP A 7 11.24 20.22 18.17
N GLY A 8 12.06 20.66 19.12
CA GLY A 8 12.58 19.83 20.18
C GLY A 8 11.47 19.43 21.15
N ASN A 9 10.94 18.22 21.00
CA ASN A 9 10.30 17.47 22.06
C ASN A 9 10.60 15.99 21.83
N GLY A 10 11.38 15.38 22.73
CA GLY A 10 11.75 13.96 22.66
C GLY A 10 10.60 13.05 23.07
N GLY A 11 9.52 13.06 22.29
CA GLY A 11 8.65 11.89 22.17
C GLY A 11 9.27 11.00 21.12
N GLU A 12 9.43 9.72 21.41
CA GLU A 12 9.65 8.71 20.39
C GLU A 12 8.40 8.72 19.50
N GLU A 13 8.37 9.60 18.51
CA GLU A 13 7.48 9.45 17.37
C GLU A 13 7.92 8.14 16.73
N GLU A 14 7.26 7.05 17.10
CA GLU A 14 7.35 5.81 16.35
C GLU A 14 7.15 6.22 14.89
N GLU A 15 8.24 6.18 14.12
CA GLU A 15 8.23 6.52 12.71
C GLU A 15 7.46 5.40 12.01
N ILE A 16 6.14 5.50 12.02
CA ILE A 16 5.28 4.51 11.41
C ILE A 16 5.52 4.59 9.91
N VAL A 17 6.11 3.54 9.36
CA VAL A 17 6.20 3.38 7.92
C VAL A 17 4.78 3.16 7.39
N LEU A 18 4.22 4.17 6.73
CA LEU A 18 2.83 4.16 6.25
C LEU A 18 2.51 2.92 5.40
N ALA A 19 3.47 2.45 4.61
CA ALA A 19 3.31 1.26 3.80
C ALA A 19 3.12 -0.02 4.65
N GLU A 20 3.86 -0.16 5.75
CA GLU A 20 3.72 -1.30 6.67
C GLU A 20 2.37 -1.27 7.39
N TRP A 21 1.92 -0.08 7.80
CA TRP A 21 0.61 0.08 8.44
C TRP A 21 -0.54 -0.31 7.49
N VAL A 22 -0.49 0.13 6.23
CA VAL A 22 -1.49 -0.26 5.22
C VAL A 22 -1.43 -1.76 4.92
N LEU A 23 -0.22 -2.35 4.89
CA LEU A 23 -0.03 -3.78 4.68
C LEU A 23 -0.65 -4.63 5.79
N GLN A 24 -0.50 -4.23 7.06
CA GLN A 24 -1.12 -4.92 8.20
C GLN A 24 -2.64 -4.99 8.07
N TRP A 25 -3.30 -3.86 7.76
CA TRP A 25 -4.74 -3.81 7.54
C TRP A 25 -5.18 -4.68 6.36
N TRP A 26 -4.37 -4.71 5.29
CA TRP A 26 -4.64 -5.58 4.16
C TRP A 26 -4.58 -7.06 4.52
N GLN A 27 -3.60 -7.49 5.32
CA GLN A 27 -3.48 -8.87 5.80
C GLN A 27 -4.64 -9.28 6.72
N MET A 28 -5.17 -8.34 7.50
CA MET A 28 -6.37 -8.55 8.33
C MET A 28 -7.68 -8.61 7.51
N GLY A 29 -7.62 -8.34 6.21
CA GLY A 29 -8.79 -8.35 5.32
C GLY A 29 -9.63 -7.07 5.37
N ASP A 30 -9.19 -6.03 6.08
CA ASP A 30 -9.86 -4.73 6.16
C ASP A 30 -8.90 -3.59 5.83
N ILE A 31 -8.40 -3.58 4.59
CA ILE A 31 -7.48 -2.53 4.11
C ILE A 31 -8.11 -1.13 4.24
N THR A 32 -9.45 -1.02 4.25
CA THR A 32 -10.16 0.26 4.37
C THR A 32 -10.07 0.90 5.75
N ALA A 33 -9.67 0.15 6.78
CA ALA A 33 -9.34 0.70 8.09
C ALA A 33 -8.09 1.59 8.07
N ALA A 34 -7.27 1.49 7.01
CA ALA A 34 -6.12 2.38 6.79
C ALA A 34 -6.51 3.73 6.13
N VAL A 35 -7.77 3.93 5.75
CA VAL A 35 -8.23 5.19 5.12
C VAL A 35 -8.17 6.33 6.12
N ASP A 36 -7.78 7.53 5.65
CA ASP A 36 -7.75 8.75 6.47
C ASP A 36 -9.13 9.00 7.13
N ARG A 37 -9.12 9.08 8.46
CA ARG A 37 -10.33 9.31 9.27
C ARG A 37 -11.01 10.63 8.94
N ARG A 38 -10.28 11.63 8.43
CA ARG A 38 -10.82 12.94 8.02
C ARG A 38 -11.76 12.85 6.81
N LEU A 39 -11.71 11.74 6.07
CA LEU A 39 -12.67 11.46 5.02
C LEU A 39 -14.03 11.09 5.58
N GLU A 40 -14.14 10.70 6.86
CA GLU A 40 -15.42 10.43 7.55
C GLU A 40 -16.31 9.42 6.80
N GLY A 41 -15.70 8.43 6.14
CA GLY A 41 -16.43 7.46 5.31
C GLY A 41 -16.96 8.01 3.98
N ARG A 42 -16.64 9.27 3.62
CA ARG A 42 -17.03 9.91 2.35
C ARG A 42 -16.08 9.51 1.22
N TYR A 43 -16.01 8.22 0.96
CA TYR A 43 -15.23 7.64 -0.15
C TYR A 43 -15.94 6.41 -0.70
N VAL A 44 -15.67 6.08 -1.97
CA VAL A 44 -16.16 4.83 -2.55
C VAL A 44 -15.25 3.70 -2.10
N LYS A 45 -15.80 2.70 -1.38
CA LYS A 45 -15.01 1.61 -0.79
C LYS A 45 -14.09 0.93 -1.81
N GLY A 46 -14.61 0.62 -3.00
CA GLY A 46 -13.83 -0.03 -4.06
C GLY A 46 -12.67 0.82 -4.59
N GLU A 47 -12.85 2.13 -4.71
CA GLU A 47 -11.79 3.06 -5.15
C GLU A 47 -10.71 3.21 -4.07
N ALA A 48 -11.11 3.31 -2.80
CA ALA A 48 -10.16 3.36 -1.69
C ALA A 48 -9.34 2.07 -1.57
N GLU A 49 -9.98 0.91 -1.67
CA GLU A 49 -9.26 -0.38 -1.70
C GLU A 49 -8.28 -0.47 -2.87
N LEU A 50 -8.68 0.00 -4.05
CA LEU A 50 -7.84 0.02 -5.25
C LEU A 50 -6.60 0.89 -5.03
N VAL A 51 -6.79 2.13 -4.58
CA VAL A 51 -5.69 3.10 -4.38
C VAL A 51 -4.73 2.63 -3.30
N LEU A 52 -5.22 2.04 -2.21
CA LEU A 52 -4.37 1.50 -1.15
C LEU A 52 -3.52 0.32 -1.63
N LYS A 53 -4.13 -0.64 -2.34
CA LYS A 53 -3.39 -1.77 -2.96
C LYS A 53 -2.38 -1.28 -3.99
N LEU A 54 -2.73 -0.26 -4.78
CA LEU A 54 -1.86 0.32 -5.79
C LEU A 54 -0.68 1.08 -5.16
N GLY A 55 -0.92 1.80 -4.06
CA GLY A 55 0.13 2.47 -3.28
C GLY A 55 1.17 1.47 -2.78
N LEU A 56 0.73 0.34 -2.22
CA LEU A 56 1.63 -0.74 -1.80
C LEU A 56 2.47 -1.28 -2.97
N LEU A 57 1.86 -1.50 -4.13
CA LEU A 57 2.57 -1.96 -5.34
C LEU A 57 3.61 -0.95 -5.83
N CYS A 58 3.31 0.35 -5.80
CA CYS A 58 4.21 1.42 -6.21
C CYS A 58 5.38 1.61 -5.22
N SER A 59 5.16 1.30 -3.95
CA SER A 59 6.15 1.42 -2.87
C SER A 59 7.05 0.20 -2.69
N GLN A 60 6.94 -0.82 -3.56
CA GLN A 60 7.79 -2.02 -3.48
C GLN A 60 9.29 -1.67 -3.56
N ALA A 61 10.10 -2.29 -2.70
CA ALA A 61 11.54 -2.10 -2.69
C ALA A 61 12.16 -2.46 -4.05
N VAL A 62 11.76 -3.61 -4.61
CA VAL A 62 12.19 -4.12 -5.92
C VAL A 62 11.61 -3.26 -7.05
N PRO A 63 12.44 -2.53 -7.82
CA PRO A 63 11.97 -1.62 -8.87
C PRO A 63 11.18 -2.32 -9.99
N GLU A 64 11.58 -3.52 -10.37
CA GLU A 64 10.99 -4.30 -11.46
C GLU A 64 9.58 -4.80 -11.14
N ALA A 65 9.25 -4.92 -9.85
CA ALA A 65 7.93 -5.32 -9.39
C ALA A 65 6.94 -4.13 -9.33
N ARG A 66 7.43 -2.89 -9.43
CA ARG A 66 6.59 -1.69 -9.45
C ARG A 66 5.85 -1.60 -10.79
N PRO A 67 4.56 -1.24 -10.80
CA PRO A 67 3.85 -1.00 -12.04
C PRO A 67 4.42 0.21 -12.76
N THR A 68 4.41 0.17 -14.10
CA THR A 68 4.71 1.35 -14.92
C THR A 68 3.64 2.41 -14.72
N MET A 69 3.99 3.69 -14.88
CA MET A 69 3.01 4.79 -14.79
C MET A 69 1.81 4.61 -15.72
N ARG A 70 2.00 4.01 -16.90
CA ARG A 70 0.90 3.66 -17.80
C ARG A 70 -0.07 2.66 -17.17
N GLN A 71 0.44 1.61 -16.52
CA GLN A 71 -0.38 0.63 -15.82
C GLN A 71 -1.09 1.25 -14.61
N VAL A 72 -0.40 2.10 -13.84
CA VAL A 72 -0.99 2.84 -12.71
C VAL A 72 -2.24 3.60 -13.15
N VAL A 73 -2.14 4.36 -14.26
CA VAL A 73 -3.29 5.10 -14.82
C VAL A 73 -4.39 4.16 -15.29
N GLN A 74 -4.05 3.06 -15.95
CA GLN A 74 -5.05 2.06 -16.38
C GLN A 74 -5.81 1.44 -15.21
N PHE A 75 -5.14 1.16 -14.09
CA PHE A 75 -5.79 0.67 -12.88
C PHE A 75 -6.74 1.71 -12.30
N LEU A 76 -6.29 2.97 -12.18
CA LEU A 76 -7.11 4.08 -11.66
C LEU A 76 -8.33 4.38 -12.54
N ASN A 77 -8.21 4.23 -13.86
CA ASN A 77 -9.33 4.39 -14.80
C ASN A 77 -10.26 3.18 -14.85
N GLY A 78 -9.95 2.08 -14.17
CA GLY A 78 -10.71 0.83 -14.25
C GLY A 78 -10.56 0.08 -15.58
N GLU A 79 -9.60 0.48 -16.42
CA GLU A 79 -9.31 -0.14 -17.72
C GLU A 79 -8.60 -1.50 -17.58
N ALA A 80 -7.94 -1.72 -16.44
CA ALA A 80 -7.32 -2.99 -16.11
C ALA A 80 -7.61 -3.33 -14.64
N PRO A 81 -7.82 -4.61 -14.30
CA PRO A 81 -8.04 -4.99 -12.92
C PRO A 81 -6.72 -5.16 -12.16
N ILE A 82 -6.63 -4.58 -10.95
CA ILE A 82 -5.42 -4.65 -10.12
C ILE A 82 -5.06 -6.07 -9.68
N HIS A 83 -6.04 -6.99 -9.60
CA HIS A 83 -5.77 -8.40 -9.26
C HIS A 83 -4.80 -9.04 -10.26
N LYS A 84 -4.74 -8.57 -11.51
CA LYS A 84 -3.80 -9.07 -12.51
C LYS A 84 -2.36 -8.68 -12.17
N ALA A 85 -2.13 -7.46 -11.69
CA ALA A 85 -0.81 -7.00 -11.25
C ALA A 85 -0.38 -7.65 -9.93
N LEU A 86 -1.32 -7.80 -8.99
CA LEU A 86 -1.10 -8.56 -7.77
C LEU A 86 -0.76 -10.01 -8.11
N CYS A 87 -1.49 -10.63 -9.03
CA CYS A 87 -1.21 -11.96 -9.51
C CYS A 87 0.19 -12.04 -10.16
N THR A 88 0.58 -11.17 -11.09
CA THR A 88 1.90 -11.27 -11.75
C THR A 88 3.08 -11.01 -10.82
N ASN A 89 2.88 -10.22 -9.77
CA ASN A 89 3.92 -9.89 -8.79
C ASN A 89 3.92 -10.84 -7.58
N PHE A 90 2.89 -11.69 -7.41
CA PHE A 90 2.73 -12.63 -6.31
C PHE A 90 2.32 -14.06 -6.76
N HIS A 91 2.64 -14.50 -7.98
CA HIS A 91 2.00 -15.71 -8.53
C HIS A 91 2.51 -17.04 -7.95
N ALA A 92 1.53 -17.78 -7.39
CA ALA A 92 1.44 -19.22 -7.12
C ALA A 92 1.81 -19.70 -5.69
N GLN A 93 0.76 -20.10 -4.97
CA GLN A 93 0.75 -20.77 -3.64
C GLN A 93 1.23 -19.93 -2.45
N THR A 94 0.28 -19.48 -1.62
CA THR A 94 0.15 -19.93 -0.21
C THR A 94 -1.01 -19.20 0.46
N CYS A 95 -1.92 -19.97 1.04
CA CYS A 95 -3.01 -19.50 1.88
C CYS A 95 -2.53 -19.10 3.29
N ASP A 96 -1.24 -18.76 3.45
CA ASP A 96 -0.64 -18.35 4.73
C ASP A 96 -0.07 -16.95 4.59
N ALA A 97 -0.78 -15.96 5.14
CA ALA A 97 -0.41 -14.54 5.11
C ALA A 97 0.95 -14.22 5.78
N ALA A 98 1.57 -15.17 6.48
CA ALA A 98 2.81 -15.00 7.23
C ALA A 98 4.08 -15.09 6.36
N ILE A 99 4.07 -15.76 5.20
CA ILE A 99 5.28 -15.99 4.38
C ILE A 99 5.62 -14.77 3.50
N MET A 100 4.63 -13.95 3.13
CA MET A 100 4.83 -12.76 2.29
C MET A 100 5.71 -11.69 2.93
N VAL A 101 5.70 -11.58 4.26
CA VAL A 101 6.50 -10.57 4.97
C VAL A 101 7.98 -10.94 4.98
N ASP A 102 8.31 -12.24 5.07
CA ASP A 102 9.69 -12.74 5.06
C ASP A 102 10.36 -12.60 3.68
N ILE A 103 9.57 -12.63 2.59
CA ILE A 103 10.09 -12.49 1.21
C ILE A 103 10.17 -11.03 0.75
N MET A 104 9.29 -10.13 1.22
CA MET A 104 9.34 -8.72 0.85
C MET A 104 10.36 -7.90 1.67
N PHE A 105 10.88 -8.42 2.78
CA PHE A 105 11.80 -7.73 3.68
C PHE A 105 13.11 -8.50 3.99
N ARG A 106 13.48 -9.51 3.20
CA ARG A 106 14.79 -10.19 3.32
C ARG A 106 15.51 -10.37 2.00
#